data_AF-A0A9P4I606-F1
#
_entry.id   AF-A0A9P4I606-F1
#
_cell.length_a   1.000
_cell.length_b   1.000
_cell.length_c   1.000
_cell.angle_alpha   90.00
_cell.angle_beta   90.00
_cell.angle_gamma   90.00
#
_symmetry.space_group_name_H-M   'P 1'
#
loop_
_entity.id
_entity.type
_entity.pdbx_description
1 polymer ?
#
loop_
_entity_poly.entity_id
_entity_poly.type
_entity_poly.pdbx_seq_one_letter_code
_entity_poly.pdbx_strand_id
1 'polypeptide(L)'
;MANRATSQEKMTTKANAKNTIIFCCLLSHEIVSFLIETLRKRSYHVSLLVTCPMAFNYAMNTNAIMDMGKTIGEVVDKVFDPPPILSVTSTRQVEKIYAALDPDLALSYFFAYPISKKMLAQRAPIVNLHPGKLPKERGPFPGLWPALQPEKYTMDDFAATFHYMSEGVDCGPIIKEIPLKHSYPARTTVATRLTGLFEVANNAFFAHLDEVLELVEKGYKGVAQPPVAAGAPAGYGARSLTDEERTIKTDMTKDEVLHLLKGIVETEGLTPALFWWQGRRYTVERAAEWSPFPGCKEGDTVEVGTVKRVGFALVVKFEGGALRFAVRTR
;
A
#
# COMPACT_ATOMS: atom_id res chain seq x y z
N MET A 1 14.82 15.34 -45.70
CA MET A 1 16.06 14.90 -45.00
C MET A 1 16.08 15.22 -43.50
N ALA A 2 15.02 15.79 -42.90
CA ALA A 2 14.98 16.15 -41.47
C ALA A 2 14.53 15.03 -40.49
N ASN A 3 14.12 13.85 -40.99
CA ASN A 3 13.58 12.74 -40.16
C ASN A 3 14.58 11.62 -39.83
N ARG A 4 15.83 11.68 -40.32
CA ARG A 4 16.87 10.68 -40.00
C ARG A 4 17.79 11.09 -38.85
N ALA A 5 17.96 12.39 -38.61
CA ALA A 5 18.78 12.88 -37.50
C ALA A 5 18.16 12.57 -36.13
N THR A 6 16.84 12.73 -35.99
CA THR A 6 16.11 12.47 -34.73
C THR A 6 15.98 11.00 -34.36
N SER A 7 16.15 10.06 -35.31
CA SER A 7 16.13 8.62 -35.03
C SER A 7 17.52 8.06 -34.72
N GLN A 8 18.58 8.59 -35.35
CA GLN A 8 19.96 8.25 -34.99
C GLN A 8 20.37 8.80 -33.62
N GLU A 9 19.97 10.03 -33.28
CA GLU A 9 20.24 10.64 -31.97
C GLU A 9 19.45 9.98 -30.82
N LYS A 10 18.29 9.36 -31.13
CA LYS A 10 17.49 8.55 -30.19
C LYS A 10 17.96 7.09 -30.07
N MET A 11 18.64 6.55 -31.09
CA MET A 11 19.25 5.22 -31.00
C MET A 11 20.58 5.26 -30.24
N THR A 12 21.34 6.34 -30.35
CA THR A 12 22.61 6.52 -29.62
C THR A 12 22.41 6.66 -28.10
N THR A 13 21.28 7.19 -27.64
CA THR A 13 20.96 7.24 -26.18
C THR A 13 20.73 5.85 -25.57
N LYS A 14 20.35 4.85 -26.36
CA LYS A 14 20.07 3.49 -25.85
C LYS A 14 21.33 2.65 -25.64
N ALA A 15 22.41 2.94 -26.38
CA ALA A 15 23.65 2.16 -26.35
C ALA A 15 24.49 2.34 -25.06
N ASN A 16 24.28 3.44 -24.32
CA ASN A 16 24.97 3.74 -23.06
C ASN A 16 24.02 3.89 -21.86
N ALA A 17 22.74 3.56 -22.02
CA ALA A 17 21.77 3.69 -20.95
C ALA A 17 21.94 2.57 -19.92
N LYS A 18 21.89 2.93 -18.64
CA LYS A 18 21.89 1.98 -17.53
C LYS A 18 20.58 1.19 -17.53
N ASN A 19 20.61 -0.13 -17.39
CA ASN A 19 19.40 -0.95 -17.39
C ASN A 19 18.66 -0.82 -16.05
N THR A 20 17.33 -0.79 -16.08
CA THR A 20 16.50 -0.75 -14.87
C THR A 20 15.27 -1.63 -15.01
N ILE A 21 14.86 -2.21 -13.89
CA ILE A 21 13.61 -2.97 -13.76
C ILE A 21 12.71 -2.28 -12.74
N ILE A 22 11.42 -2.17 -13.04
CA ILE A 22 10.43 -1.65 -12.09
C ILE A 22 9.55 -2.81 -11.63
N PHE A 23 9.42 -2.99 -10.33
CA PHE A 23 8.40 -3.80 -9.69
C PHE A 23 7.28 -2.87 -9.23
N CYS A 24 6.09 -3.00 -9.79
CA CYS A 24 4.98 -2.10 -9.49
C CYS A 24 3.64 -2.82 -9.51
N CYS A 25 2.84 -2.66 -8.46
CA CYS A 25 1.48 -3.17 -8.45
C CYS A 25 0.39 -2.10 -8.56
N LEU A 26 0.67 -0.85 -8.20
CA LEU A 26 -0.21 0.28 -8.48
C LEU A 26 0.01 0.75 -9.92
N LEU A 27 -0.44 -0.06 -10.88
CA LEU A 27 -0.37 0.31 -12.28
C LEU A 27 -1.39 1.42 -12.55
N SER A 28 -0.89 2.58 -12.92
CA SER A 28 -1.62 3.59 -13.67
C SER A 28 -0.67 4.22 -14.68
N HIS A 29 -1.19 4.71 -15.80
CA HIS A 29 -0.36 5.36 -16.80
C HIS A 29 0.37 6.60 -16.23
N GLU A 30 -0.24 7.33 -15.30
CA GLU A 30 0.38 8.49 -14.64
C GLU A 30 1.58 8.09 -13.78
N ILE A 31 1.40 7.07 -12.92
CA ILE A 31 2.46 6.56 -12.05
C ILE A 31 3.61 6.00 -12.89
N VAL A 32 3.28 5.15 -13.87
CA VAL A 32 4.29 4.49 -14.71
C VAL A 32 5.03 5.50 -15.58
N SER A 33 4.33 6.47 -16.18
CA SER A 33 4.97 7.58 -16.90
C SER A 33 5.93 8.35 -16.01
N PHE A 34 5.50 8.74 -14.81
CA PHE A 34 6.34 9.48 -13.87
C PHE A 34 7.63 8.71 -13.52
N LEU A 35 7.51 7.43 -13.18
CA LEU A 35 8.68 6.59 -12.83
C LEU A 35 9.64 6.46 -14.01
N ILE A 36 9.12 6.17 -15.21
CA ILE A 36 9.94 6.02 -16.43
C ILE A 36 10.61 7.34 -16.80
N GLU A 37 9.90 8.45 -16.78
CA GLU A 37 10.45 9.77 -17.11
C GLU A 37 11.55 10.18 -16.13
N THR A 38 11.35 9.94 -14.83
CA THR A 38 12.36 10.25 -13.81
C THR A 38 13.62 9.41 -14.00
N LEU A 39 13.47 8.12 -14.30
CA LEU A 39 14.59 7.24 -14.63
C LEU A 39 15.32 7.67 -15.92
N ARG A 40 14.58 8.02 -16.96
CA ARG A 40 15.15 8.46 -18.25
C ARG A 40 15.93 9.77 -18.13
N LYS A 41 15.49 10.71 -17.29
CA LYS A 41 16.24 11.95 -16.97
C LYS A 41 17.65 11.65 -16.43
N ARG A 42 17.83 10.48 -15.82
CA ARG A 42 19.11 9.99 -15.27
C ARG A 42 19.77 8.90 -16.11
N SER A 43 19.43 8.86 -17.41
CA SER A 43 20.00 7.93 -18.38
C SER A 43 19.78 6.45 -18.07
N TYR A 44 18.68 6.12 -17.37
CA TYR A 44 18.23 4.74 -17.22
C TYR A 44 17.24 4.36 -18.33
N HIS A 45 17.39 3.15 -18.84
CA HIS A 45 16.42 2.48 -19.70
C HIS A 45 15.63 1.47 -18.87
N VAL A 46 14.30 1.61 -18.86
CA VAL A 46 13.44 0.62 -18.21
C VAL A 46 13.29 -0.58 -19.16
N SER A 47 13.94 -1.68 -18.83
CA SER A 47 13.98 -2.90 -19.66
C SER A 47 12.78 -3.82 -19.40
N LEU A 48 12.18 -3.74 -18.21
CA LEU A 48 11.05 -4.57 -17.80
C LEU A 48 10.25 -3.89 -16.70
N LEU A 49 8.91 -3.92 -16.84
CA LEU A 49 7.96 -3.61 -15.78
C LEU A 49 7.33 -4.91 -15.29
N VAL A 50 7.62 -5.30 -14.06
CA VAL A 50 7.06 -6.45 -13.39
C VAL A 50 5.88 -6.01 -12.53
N THR A 51 4.72 -6.61 -12.75
CA THR A 51 3.51 -6.35 -12.00
C THR A 51 2.94 -7.65 -11.43
N CYS A 52 1.88 -7.57 -10.64
CA CYS A 52 1.15 -8.73 -10.19
C CYS A 52 -0.35 -8.41 -10.14
N PRO A 53 -1.22 -9.42 -10.29
CA PRO A 53 -2.67 -9.23 -10.18
C PRO A 53 -3.15 -8.93 -8.74
N MET A 54 -2.23 -8.80 -7.77
CA MET A 54 -2.53 -9.08 -6.37
C MET A 54 -2.60 -7.91 -5.38
N ALA A 55 -2.27 -6.66 -5.69
CA ALA A 55 -2.05 -5.73 -4.56
C ALA A 55 -3.27 -5.07 -3.92
N PHE A 56 -4.45 -4.96 -4.57
CA PHE A 56 -5.56 -4.19 -3.94
C PHE A 56 -6.94 -4.83 -4.08
N ASN A 57 -7.02 -6.10 -4.50
CA ASN A 57 -8.27 -6.85 -4.44
C ASN A 57 -7.95 -8.29 -4.09
N TYR A 58 -7.89 -8.59 -2.78
CA TYR A 58 -7.78 -9.97 -2.27
C TYR A 58 -8.99 -10.85 -2.68
N ALA A 59 -10.01 -10.26 -3.29
CA ALA A 59 -10.91 -10.98 -4.17
C ALA A 59 -10.35 -10.93 -5.60
N MET A 60 -9.61 -11.96 -6.02
CA MET A 60 -9.52 -12.29 -7.45
C MET A 60 -10.92 -12.66 -7.94
N ASN A 61 -11.74 -11.66 -8.20
CA ASN A 61 -12.97 -11.80 -8.95
C ASN A 61 -12.69 -11.44 -10.41
N THR A 62 -13.54 -11.91 -11.31
CA THR A 62 -13.38 -11.72 -12.75
C THR A 62 -13.22 -10.25 -13.15
N ASN A 63 -13.81 -9.32 -12.39
CA ASN A 63 -13.71 -7.88 -12.64
C ASN A 63 -12.30 -7.37 -12.38
N ALA A 64 -11.65 -7.78 -11.28
CA ALA A 64 -10.28 -7.36 -10.97
C ALA A 64 -9.25 -7.79 -12.04
N ILE A 65 -9.43 -8.94 -12.68
CA ILE A 65 -8.57 -9.40 -13.78
C ILE A 65 -8.82 -8.58 -15.07
N MET A 66 -10.09 -8.33 -15.40
CA MET A 66 -10.45 -7.46 -16.53
C MET A 66 -9.92 -6.04 -16.33
N ASP A 67 -10.00 -5.53 -15.10
CA ASP A 67 -9.48 -4.22 -14.71
C ASP A 67 -7.96 -4.15 -14.85
N MET A 68 -7.22 -5.21 -14.49
CA MET A 68 -5.78 -5.27 -14.71
C MET A 68 -5.42 -5.26 -16.20
N GLY A 69 -6.13 -6.05 -17.02
CA GLY A 69 -5.92 -6.07 -18.48
C GLY A 69 -6.14 -4.70 -19.11
N LYS A 70 -7.22 -4.02 -18.71
CA LYS A 70 -7.51 -2.63 -19.11
C LYS A 70 -6.40 -1.68 -18.66
N THR A 71 -5.96 -1.79 -17.41
CA THR A 71 -4.90 -0.94 -16.85
C THR A 71 -3.57 -1.12 -17.58
N ILE A 72 -3.19 -2.36 -17.89
CA ILE A 72 -2.01 -2.66 -18.71
C ILE A 72 -2.16 -2.06 -20.12
N GLY A 73 -3.34 -2.21 -20.74
CA GLY A 73 -3.65 -1.58 -22.02
C GLY A 73 -3.47 -0.06 -21.98
N GLU A 74 -4.01 0.60 -20.95
CA GLU A 74 -3.83 2.04 -20.76
C GLU A 74 -2.36 2.45 -20.58
N VAL A 75 -1.56 1.65 -19.86
CA VAL A 75 -0.12 1.90 -19.76
C VAL A 75 0.54 1.77 -21.13
N VAL A 76 0.25 0.71 -21.89
CA VAL A 76 0.84 0.51 -23.22
C VAL A 76 0.43 1.62 -24.20
N ASP A 77 -0.82 2.07 -24.14
CA ASP A 77 -1.36 3.06 -25.08
C ASP A 77 -0.92 4.49 -24.75
N LYS A 78 -0.81 4.84 -23.47
CA LYS A 78 -0.60 6.23 -23.01
C LYS A 78 0.83 6.54 -22.61
N VAL A 79 1.63 5.54 -22.22
CA VAL A 79 3.03 5.76 -21.83
C VAL A 79 3.90 5.83 -23.09
N PHE A 80 4.74 6.86 -23.18
CA PHE A 80 5.69 6.99 -24.28
C PHE A 80 6.78 5.91 -24.19
N ASP A 81 6.92 5.08 -25.21
CA ASP A 81 7.88 3.96 -25.28
C ASP A 81 7.77 3.06 -24.03
N PRO A 82 6.63 2.37 -23.83
CA PRO A 82 6.40 1.56 -22.64
C PRO A 82 7.35 0.34 -22.65
N PRO A 83 7.91 -0.06 -21.49
CA PRO A 83 8.70 -1.28 -21.41
C PRO A 83 7.82 -2.52 -21.64
N PRO A 84 8.42 -3.68 -21.95
CA PRO A 84 7.75 -4.97 -21.78
C PRO A 84 7.15 -5.08 -20.37
N ILE A 85 5.90 -5.54 -20.28
CA ILE A 85 5.17 -5.70 -19.02
C ILE A 85 4.98 -7.18 -18.76
N LEU A 86 5.35 -7.63 -17.56
CA LEU A 86 5.19 -9.02 -17.12
C LEU A 86 4.42 -9.08 -15.81
N SER A 87 3.24 -9.70 -15.85
CA SER A 87 2.46 -10.00 -14.64
C SER A 87 2.89 -11.34 -14.05
N VAL A 88 3.16 -11.37 -12.75
CA VAL A 88 3.63 -12.56 -12.02
C VAL A 88 2.82 -12.83 -10.77
N THR A 89 2.86 -14.08 -10.31
CA THR A 89 2.33 -14.51 -9.01
C THR A 89 3.44 -14.80 -8.00
N SER A 90 4.71 -14.68 -8.43
CA SER A 90 5.90 -14.77 -7.57
C SER A 90 7.12 -14.19 -8.27
N THR A 91 8.02 -13.56 -7.53
CA THR A 91 9.32 -13.08 -8.04
C THR A 91 10.21 -14.19 -8.58
N ARG A 92 9.98 -15.45 -8.18
CA ARG A 92 10.70 -16.61 -8.73
C ARG A 92 10.55 -16.73 -10.25
N GLN A 93 9.42 -16.29 -10.81
CA GLN A 93 9.15 -16.36 -12.24
C GLN A 93 10.04 -15.42 -13.06
N VAL A 94 10.61 -14.37 -12.44
CA VAL A 94 11.46 -13.40 -13.12
C VAL A 94 12.94 -13.53 -12.81
N GLU A 95 13.37 -14.45 -11.93
CA GLU A 95 14.79 -14.59 -11.55
C GLU A 95 15.74 -14.71 -12.74
N LYS A 96 15.40 -15.56 -13.72
CA LYS A 96 16.22 -15.77 -14.91
C LYS A 96 16.22 -14.55 -15.84
N ILE A 97 15.08 -13.89 -15.97
CA ILE A 97 14.93 -12.68 -16.79
C ILE A 97 15.72 -11.54 -16.16
N TYR A 98 15.56 -11.34 -14.85
CA TYR A 98 16.29 -10.35 -14.06
C TYR A 98 17.81 -10.55 -14.19
N ALA A 99 18.29 -11.78 -14.04
CA ALA A 99 19.71 -12.11 -14.24
C ALA A 99 20.19 -11.84 -15.68
N ALA A 100 19.38 -12.16 -16.69
CA ALA A 100 19.75 -11.95 -18.09
C ALA A 100 19.75 -10.47 -18.50
N LEU A 101 18.87 -9.66 -17.88
CA LEU A 101 18.82 -8.22 -18.10
C LEU A 101 19.94 -7.46 -17.39
N ASP A 102 20.56 -8.06 -16.38
CA ASP A 102 21.64 -7.50 -15.55
C ASP A 102 21.42 -6.00 -15.22
N PRO A 103 20.36 -5.68 -14.46
CA PRO A 103 20.00 -4.30 -14.20
C PRO A 103 21.10 -3.58 -13.40
N ASP A 104 21.23 -2.27 -13.61
CA ASP A 104 22.06 -1.40 -12.79
C ASP A 104 21.31 -0.87 -11.56
N LEU A 105 19.97 -0.94 -11.60
CA LEU A 105 19.05 -0.50 -10.56
C LEU A 105 17.74 -1.26 -10.70
N ALA A 106 17.05 -1.50 -9.59
CA ALA A 106 15.62 -1.80 -9.63
C ALA A 106 14.84 -0.90 -8.68
N LEU A 107 13.62 -0.54 -9.07
CA LEU A 107 12.66 0.15 -8.21
C LEU A 107 11.55 -0.80 -7.80
N SER A 108 11.19 -0.79 -6.52
CA SER A 108 10.00 -1.47 -5.99
C SER A 108 9.03 -0.40 -5.50
N TYR A 109 7.88 -0.32 -6.15
CA TYR A 109 6.83 0.63 -5.85
C TYR A 109 5.55 -0.15 -5.55
N PHE A 110 5.20 -0.26 -4.27
CA PHE A 110 3.99 -0.98 -3.85
C PHE A 110 3.89 -2.42 -4.38
N PHE A 111 5.03 -3.09 -4.58
CA PHE A 111 5.04 -4.44 -5.11
C PHE A 111 4.75 -5.45 -3.99
N ALA A 112 3.78 -6.35 -4.23
CA ALA A 112 3.21 -7.18 -3.17
C ALA A 112 4.08 -8.38 -2.76
N TYR A 113 5.09 -8.75 -3.55
CA TYR A 113 5.88 -9.95 -3.30
C TYR A 113 7.30 -9.62 -2.82
N PRO A 114 7.84 -10.41 -1.88
CA PRO A 114 9.24 -10.29 -1.51
C PRO A 114 10.14 -10.59 -2.71
N ILE A 115 11.21 -9.81 -2.84
CA ILE A 115 12.25 -10.08 -3.84
C ILE A 115 13.03 -11.33 -3.43
N SER A 116 13.31 -12.23 -4.38
CA SER A 116 13.98 -13.48 -4.05
C SER A 116 15.44 -13.26 -3.66
N LYS A 117 15.99 -14.17 -2.84
CA LYS A 117 17.41 -14.14 -2.46
C LYS A 117 18.35 -14.11 -3.67
N LYS A 118 18.00 -14.79 -4.76
CA LYS A 118 18.82 -14.82 -5.98
C LYS A 118 18.89 -13.47 -6.67
N MET A 119 17.81 -12.70 -6.64
CA MET A 119 17.78 -11.35 -7.19
C MET A 119 18.50 -10.37 -6.25
N LEU A 120 18.28 -10.47 -4.93
CA LEU A 120 18.98 -9.66 -3.92
C LEU A 120 20.50 -9.89 -3.90
N ALA A 121 20.97 -11.08 -4.29
CA ALA A 121 22.39 -11.41 -4.40
C ALA A 121 23.07 -10.81 -5.64
N GLN A 122 22.31 -10.21 -6.57
CA GLN A 122 22.88 -9.54 -7.74
C GLN A 122 23.39 -8.14 -7.37
N ARG A 123 24.20 -7.56 -8.26
CA ARG A 123 24.87 -6.26 -8.04
C ARG A 123 23.90 -5.08 -7.89
N ALA A 124 22.72 -5.17 -8.51
CA ALA A 124 21.80 -4.06 -8.64
C ALA A 124 21.19 -3.70 -7.27
N PRO A 125 21.32 -2.45 -6.79
CA PRO A 125 20.51 -2.00 -5.66
C PRO A 125 19.04 -2.05 -6.05
N ILE A 126 18.19 -2.48 -5.11
CA ILE A 126 16.74 -2.46 -5.27
C ILE A 126 16.19 -1.44 -4.27
N VAL A 127 15.66 -0.33 -4.78
CA VAL A 127 15.11 0.75 -3.95
C VAL A 127 13.61 0.55 -3.80
N ASN A 128 13.13 0.37 -2.58
CA ASN A 128 11.72 0.27 -2.27
C ASN A 128 11.16 1.60 -1.76
N LEU A 129 9.96 1.92 -2.23
CA LEU A 129 9.17 3.09 -1.85
C LEU A 129 8.08 2.61 -0.88
N HIS A 130 8.36 2.71 0.41
CA HIS A 130 7.51 2.22 1.49
C HIS A 130 6.70 3.34 2.14
N PRO A 131 5.36 3.31 2.09
CA PRO A 131 4.51 4.38 2.60
C PRO A 131 4.31 4.25 4.11
N GLY A 132 5.39 4.25 4.87
CA GLY A 132 5.39 4.21 6.33
C GLY A 132 6.75 4.57 6.91
N LYS A 133 6.77 4.87 8.20
CA LYS A 133 7.97 5.22 8.95
C LYS A 133 8.75 3.98 9.35
N LEU A 134 10.01 3.86 8.91
CA LEU A 134 10.85 2.71 9.23
C LEU A 134 11.80 3.05 10.39
N PRO A 135 12.01 2.13 11.36
CA PRO A 135 11.60 0.72 11.39
C PRO A 135 10.21 0.45 12.01
N LYS A 136 9.44 1.47 12.38
CA LYS A 136 8.20 1.35 13.16
C LYS A 136 7.09 0.59 12.40
N GLU A 137 6.96 0.84 11.10
CA GLU A 137 5.85 0.37 10.27
C GLU A 137 6.34 -0.57 9.15
N ARG A 138 7.18 -1.55 9.48
CA ARG A 138 7.63 -2.57 8.51
C ARG A 138 6.45 -3.43 8.04
N GLY A 139 6.53 -3.90 6.80
CA GLY A 139 5.60 -4.87 6.22
C GLY A 139 4.34 -4.26 5.62
N PRO A 140 3.43 -5.12 5.11
CA PRO A 140 2.19 -4.66 4.48
C PRO A 140 1.31 -3.77 5.35
N PHE A 141 0.53 -2.94 4.64
CA PHE A 141 -0.54 -2.11 5.18
C PHE A 141 -0.13 -1.11 6.28
N PRO A 142 0.89 -0.27 6.06
CA PRO A 142 1.28 0.73 7.07
C PRO A 142 0.14 1.70 7.44
N GLY A 143 -0.84 1.92 6.57
CA GLY A 143 -2.05 2.71 6.89
C GLY A 143 -3.03 2.03 7.85
N LEU A 144 -2.99 0.70 8.00
CA LEU A 144 -3.94 -0.02 8.85
C LEU A 144 -3.70 0.23 10.34
N TRP A 145 -2.45 0.12 10.76
CA TRP A 145 -2.09 0.08 12.17
C TRP A 145 -2.38 1.36 12.94
N PRO A 146 -2.11 2.56 12.36
CA PRO A 146 -2.53 3.80 12.98
C PRO A 146 -4.05 3.92 13.14
N ALA A 147 -4.84 3.29 12.25
CA ALA A 147 -6.29 3.28 12.39
C ALA A 147 -6.77 2.29 13.47
N LEU A 148 -6.11 1.14 13.61
CA LEU A 148 -6.48 0.14 14.62
C LEU A 148 -6.04 0.48 16.04
N GLN A 149 -4.93 1.20 16.19
CA GLN A 149 -4.31 1.50 17.48
C GLN A 149 -3.94 2.99 17.54
N PRO A 150 -4.90 3.91 17.36
CA PRO A 150 -4.62 5.34 17.22
C PRO A 150 -3.86 5.92 18.42
N GLU A 151 -4.00 5.34 19.61
CA GLU A 151 -3.29 5.70 20.83
C GLU A 151 -1.77 5.44 20.79
N LYS A 152 -1.29 4.58 19.88
CA LYS A 152 0.13 4.24 19.72
C LYS A 152 0.84 5.07 18.65
N TYR A 153 0.10 5.95 18.00
CA TYR A 153 0.59 6.74 16.87
C TYR A 153 0.36 8.22 17.12
N THR A 154 1.26 9.01 16.55
CA THR A 154 1.14 10.46 16.46
C THR A 154 1.25 10.87 15.00
N MET A 155 0.91 12.12 14.67
CA MET A 155 1.12 12.60 13.30
C MET A 155 2.61 12.58 12.86
N ASP A 156 3.55 12.59 13.81
CA ASP A 156 4.99 12.46 13.55
C ASP A 156 5.42 11.03 13.17
N ASP A 157 4.53 10.04 13.29
CA ASP A 157 4.80 8.67 12.90
C ASP A 157 4.47 8.36 11.44
N PHE A 158 3.82 9.28 10.72
CA PHE A 158 3.55 9.08 9.29
C PHE A 158 4.73 9.59 8.46
N ALA A 159 5.33 8.70 7.69
CA ALA A 159 6.40 9.03 6.77
C ALA A 159 6.27 8.26 5.45
N ALA A 160 6.90 8.78 4.40
CA ALA A 160 7.22 8.04 3.19
C ALA A 160 8.71 7.71 3.22
N THR A 161 9.07 6.44 3.06
CA THR A 161 10.45 5.98 3.22
C THR A 161 10.97 5.32 1.96
N PHE A 162 12.10 5.83 1.48
CA PHE A 162 12.94 5.15 0.50
C PHE A 162 13.99 4.34 1.24
N HIS A 163 14.07 3.04 0.95
CA HIS A 163 15.10 2.18 1.53
C HIS A 163 15.58 1.15 0.53
N TYR A 164 16.78 0.63 0.72
CA TYR A 164 17.23 -0.53 -0.03
C TYR A 164 16.49 -1.77 0.44
N MET A 165 16.11 -2.66 -0.48
CA MET A 165 15.56 -3.96 -0.12
C MET A 165 16.66 -4.87 0.43
N SER A 166 16.26 -5.76 1.33
CA SER A 166 17.11 -6.78 1.93
C SER A 166 16.32 -8.09 2.03
N GLU A 167 16.92 -9.14 2.59
CA GLU A 167 16.19 -10.40 2.81
C GLU A 167 14.97 -10.21 3.74
N GLY A 168 15.09 -9.34 4.74
CA GLY A 168 13.97 -8.96 5.61
C GLY A 168 13.03 -7.95 4.95
N VAL A 169 11.73 -8.14 5.15
CA VAL A 169 10.68 -7.22 4.68
C VAL A 169 10.89 -5.85 5.33
N ASP A 170 11.10 -4.83 4.50
CA ASP A 170 11.34 -3.44 4.90
C ASP A 170 12.44 -3.24 5.95
N CYS A 171 13.44 -4.13 5.98
CA CYS A 171 14.53 -4.11 6.95
C CYS A 171 15.83 -3.47 6.44
N GLY A 172 15.92 -3.19 5.14
CA GLY A 172 17.17 -2.72 4.56
C GLY A 172 17.46 -1.24 4.87
N PRO A 173 18.69 -0.77 4.62
CA PRO A 173 19.10 0.58 4.99
C PRO A 173 18.23 1.68 4.39
N ILE A 174 17.87 2.68 5.21
CA ILE A 174 17.03 3.82 4.83
C ILE A 174 17.87 4.81 4.02
N ILE A 175 17.42 5.15 2.82
CA ILE A 175 18.03 6.17 1.96
C ILE A 175 17.50 7.54 2.37
N LYS A 176 16.18 7.67 2.48
CA LYS A 176 15.50 8.91 2.84
C LYS A 176 14.15 8.62 3.48
N GLU A 177 13.83 9.32 4.56
CA GLU A 177 12.50 9.30 5.20
C GLU A 177 11.90 10.72 5.15
N ILE A 178 10.67 10.83 4.68
CA ILE A 178 9.96 12.10 4.49
C ILE A 178 8.77 12.15 5.44
N PRO A 179 8.77 13.04 6.45
CA PRO A 179 7.63 13.23 7.33
C PRO A 179 6.39 13.71 6.57
N LEU A 180 5.25 13.06 6.77
CA LEU A 180 4.00 13.37 6.05
C LEU A 180 3.04 14.26 6.85
N LYS A 181 3.36 14.61 8.11
CA LYS A 181 2.47 15.39 8.98
C LYS A 181 2.01 16.72 8.36
N HIS A 182 2.87 17.36 7.57
CA HIS A 182 2.58 18.65 6.93
C HIS A 182 1.84 18.51 5.59
N SER A 183 1.70 17.28 5.09
CA SER A 183 0.96 16.97 3.88
C SER A 183 -0.54 16.76 4.14
N TYR A 184 -0.94 16.69 5.42
CA TYR A 184 -2.34 16.62 5.83
C TYR A 184 -2.92 18.02 6.15
N PRO A 185 -4.24 18.23 5.97
CA PRO A 185 -4.90 19.47 6.40
C PRO A 185 -4.67 19.81 7.87
N ALA A 186 -4.64 21.11 8.19
CA ALA A 186 -4.53 21.57 9.57
C ALA A 186 -5.62 20.94 10.46
N ARG A 187 -5.25 20.48 11.67
CA ARG A 187 -6.09 19.74 12.64
C ARG A 187 -6.37 18.28 12.30
N THR A 188 -5.73 17.73 11.27
CA THR A 188 -5.76 16.26 11.05
C THR A 188 -5.12 15.54 12.23
N THR A 189 -5.80 14.51 12.72
CA THR A 189 -5.29 13.58 13.72
C THR A 189 -5.19 12.18 13.12
N VAL A 190 -4.53 11.26 13.82
CA VAL A 190 -4.47 9.84 13.45
C VAL A 190 -5.88 9.28 13.19
N ALA A 191 -6.83 9.61 14.08
CA ALA A 191 -8.23 9.19 14.00
C ALA A 191 -8.99 9.85 12.83
N THR A 192 -8.76 11.15 12.61
CA THR A 192 -9.60 11.97 11.73
C THR A 192 -9.09 12.10 10.29
N ARG A 193 -7.93 11.53 9.93
CA ARG A 193 -7.38 11.66 8.58
C ARG A 193 -8.35 11.19 7.49
N LEU A 194 -8.72 12.09 6.59
CA LEU A 194 -9.72 11.84 5.55
C LEU A 194 -9.10 11.20 4.30
N THR A 195 -7.81 11.45 4.07
CA THR A 195 -7.03 11.05 2.90
C THR A 195 -6.19 9.82 3.22
N GLY A 196 -6.10 8.88 2.27
CA GLY A 196 -5.34 7.64 2.44
C GLY A 196 -3.84 7.91 2.57
N LEU A 197 -3.14 7.09 3.37
CA LEU A 197 -1.68 7.18 3.51
C LEU A 197 -0.96 7.06 2.16
N PHE A 198 -1.51 6.24 1.25
CA PHE A 198 -0.94 6.03 -0.07
C PHE A 198 -0.98 7.27 -0.96
N GLU A 199 -2.10 8.00 -0.99
CA GLU A 199 -2.24 9.21 -1.80
C GLU A 199 -1.24 10.28 -1.35
N VAL A 200 -1.10 10.45 -0.03
CA VAL A 200 -0.16 11.41 0.56
C VAL A 200 1.30 10.97 0.34
N ALA A 201 1.60 9.68 0.52
CA ALA A 201 2.93 9.13 0.31
C ALA A 201 3.36 9.19 -1.17
N ASN A 202 2.46 8.99 -2.14
CA ASN A 202 2.76 9.06 -3.57
C ASN A 202 3.31 10.44 -3.96
N ASN A 203 2.69 11.51 -3.46
CA ASN A 203 3.18 12.87 -3.70
C ASN A 203 4.60 13.07 -3.13
N ALA A 204 4.86 12.56 -1.93
CA ALA A 204 6.20 12.61 -1.32
C ALA A 204 7.21 11.78 -2.12
N PHE A 205 6.84 10.58 -2.58
CA PHE A 205 7.72 9.77 -3.42
C PHE A 205 8.07 10.48 -4.72
N PHE A 206 7.09 11.08 -5.40
CA PHE A 206 7.35 11.75 -6.66
C PHE A 206 8.19 13.01 -6.48
N ALA A 207 7.95 13.78 -5.42
CA ALA A 207 8.75 14.96 -5.12
C ALA A 207 10.22 14.64 -4.82
N HIS A 208 10.52 13.44 -4.30
CA HIS A 208 11.86 13.09 -3.80
C HIS A 208 12.58 11.97 -4.56
N LEU A 209 11.94 11.31 -5.54
CA LEU A 209 12.55 10.20 -6.26
C LEU A 209 13.84 10.61 -6.98
N ASP A 210 13.85 11.77 -7.63
CA ASP A 210 15.03 12.26 -8.35
C ASP A 210 16.25 12.40 -7.42
N GLU A 211 16.09 13.10 -6.29
CA GLU A 211 17.13 13.25 -5.26
C GLU A 211 17.61 11.90 -4.73
N VAL A 212 16.68 10.95 -4.49
CA VAL A 212 17.02 9.61 -4.01
C VAL A 212 17.86 8.85 -5.04
N LEU A 213 17.52 8.93 -6.32
CA LEU A 213 18.31 8.33 -7.39
C LEU A 213 19.73 8.93 -7.42
N GLU A 214 19.88 10.24 -7.15
CA GLU A 214 21.20 10.87 -7.05
C GLU A 214 22.07 10.27 -5.95
N LEU A 215 21.48 10.05 -4.78
CA LEU A 215 22.17 9.43 -3.66
C LEU A 215 22.61 8.01 -4.02
N VAL A 216 21.73 7.23 -4.67
CA VAL A 216 22.02 5.87 -5.12
C VAL A 216 23.17 5.86 -6.13
N GLU A 217 23.15 6.76 -7.12
CA GLU A 217 24.20 6.91 -8.13
C GLU A 217 25.55 7.30 -7.53
N LYS A 218 25.55 8.14 -6.48
CA LYS A 218 26.74 8.48 -5.69
C LYS A 218 27.21 7.34 -4.76
N GLY A 219 26.50 6.22 -4.74
CA GLY A 219 26.85 5.04 -3.95
C GLY A 219 26.49 5.14 -2.47
N TYR A 220 25.61 6.07 -2.08
CA TYR A 220 25.15 6.22 -0.70
C TYR A 220 24.51 4.93 -0.20
N LYS A 221 25.01 4.37 0.91
CA LYS A 221 24.59 3.05 1.41
C LYS A 221 23.33 3.08 2.28
N GLY A 222 22.79 4.27 2.56
CA GLY A 222 21.70 4.44 3.49
C GLY A 222 22.13 4.28 4.95
N VAL A 223 21.21 4.56 5.86
CA VAL A 223 21.37 4.36 7.30
C VAL A 223 20.81 3.00 7.67
N ALA A 224 21.63 2.15 8.31
CA ALA A 224 21.17 0.85 8.77
C ALA A 224 20.02 1.00 9.78
N GLN A 225 18.97 0.20 9.60
CA GLN A 225 17.89 0.12 10.58
C GLN A 225 18.34 -0.74 11.78
N PRO A 226 17.80 -0.52 12.99
CA PRO A 226 18.02 -1.43 14.10
C PRO A 226 17.50 -2.84 13.76
N PRO A 227 18.12 -3.90 14.33
CA PRO A 227 17.70 -5.27 14.10
C PRO A 227 16.24 -5.48 14.51
N VAL A 228 15.56 -6.38 13.81
CA VAL A 228 14.25 -6.87 14.27
C VAL A 228 14.49 -7.60 15.59
N ALA A 229 13.89 -7.13 16.70
CA ALA A 229 14.10 -7.79 17.99
C ALA A 229 13.57 -9.23 17.94
N ALA A 230 14.29 -10.16 18.58
CA ALA A 230 13.89 -11.56 18.63
C ALA A 230 12.52 -11.70 19.30
N GLY A 231 11.56 -12.33 18.61
CA GLY A 231 10.19 -12.47 19.08
C GLY A 231 9.35 -11.18 19.03
N ALA A 232 9.89 -10.06 18.52
CA ALA A 232 9.03 -8.95 18.16
C ALA A 232 8.02 -9.46 17.13
N PRO A 233 6.71 -9.19 17.28
CA PRO A 233 5.81 -9.30 16.15
C PRO A 233 6.44 -8.42 15.09
N ALA A 234 6.93 -9.01 14.00
CA ALA A 234 7.68 -8.30 12.96
C ALA A 234 6.90 -7.01 12.64
N GLY A 235 7.49 -5.87 13.02
CA GLY A 235 6.78 -4.72 13.62
C GLY A 235 5.39 -4.51 13.06
N TYR A 236 4.33 -4.81 13.81
CA TYR A 236 2.90 -4.78 13.46
C TYR A 236 2.51 -5.17 12.01
N GLY A 237 3.00 -4.46 10.99
CA GLY A 237 2.77 -4.65 9.57
C GLY A 237 3.43 -5.83 8.88
N ALA A 238 4.26 -6.69 9.47
CA ALA A 238 4.71 -7.87 8.70
C ALA A 238 3.64 -8.98 8.51
N ARG A 239 2.43 -8.80 9.05
CA ARG A 239 1.35 -9.80 9.03
C ARG A 239 -0.01 -9.21 8.71
N SER A 240 -0.91 -10.05 8.22
CA SER A 240 -2.33 -9.73 8.10
C SER A 240 -3.03 -9.72 9.47
N LEU A 241 -4.23 -9.13 9.52
CA LEU A 241 -5.11 -9.21 10.69
C LEU A 241 -5.60 -10.64 10.93
N THR A 242 -5.67 -11.01 12.20
CA THR A 242 -6.34 -12.21 12.66
C THR A 242 -7.87 -12.04 12.62
N ASP A 243 -8.61 -13.15 12.67
CA ASP A 243 -10.07 -13.13 12.81
C ASP A 243 -10.52 -12.37 14.06
N GLU A 244 -9.75 -12.46 15.15
CA GLU A 244 -10.04 -11.76 16.39
C GLU A 244 -9.89 -10.24 16.25
N GLU A 245 -8.79 -9.77 15.64
CA GLU A 245 -8.53 -8.34 15.46
C GLU A 245 -9.54 -7.64 14.55
N ARG A 246 -10.16 -8.38 13.63
CA ARG A 246 -11.23 -7.85 12.76
C ARG A 246 -12.63 -8.06 13.34
N THR A 247 -12.77 -8.71 14.50
CA THR A 247 -14.08 -8.95 15.11
C THR A 247 -14.53 -7.75 15.93
N ILE A 248 -15.64 -7.15 15.53
CA ILE A 248 -16.36 -6.15 16.31
C ILE A 248 -16.98 -6.84 17.53
N LYS A 249 -16.62 -6.36 18.72
CA LYS A 249 -17.17 -6.82 19.99
C LYS A 249 -18.18 -5.81 20.51
N THR A 250 -19.23 -6.29 21.18
CA THR A 250 -20.35 -5.45 21.66
C THR A 250 -19.97 -4.50 22.81
N ASP A 251 -18.85 -4.77 23.47
CA ASP A 251 -18.24 -3.96 24.53
C ASP A 251 -17.30 -2.87 24.00
N MET A 252 -17.04 -2.81 22.68
CA MET A 252 -16.32 -1.70 22.07
C MET A 252 -17.14 -0.41 22.13
N THR A 253 -16.44 0.72 22.14
CA THR A 253 -17.03 2.03 21.90
C THR A 253 -17.39 2.19 20.42
N LYS A 254 -18.34 3.10 20.14
CA LYS A 254 -18.70 3.49 18.77
C LYS A 254 -17.47 3.91 17.97
N ASP A 255 -16.57 4.68 18.57
CA ASP A 255 -15.41 5.24 17.90
C ASP A 255 -14.39 4.15 17.55
N GLU A 256 -14.15 3.18 18.44
CA GLU A 256 -13.30 2.02 18.13
C GLU A 256 -13.85 1.20 16.96
N VAL A 257 -15.17 1.01 16.87
CA VAL A 257 -15.80 0.31 15.74
C VAL A 257 -15.61 1.09 14.44
N LEU A 258 -15.81 2.41 14.46
CA LEU A 258 -15.61 3.26 13.28
C LEU A 258 -14.14 3.28 12.84
N HIS A 259 -13.20 3.32 13.78
CA HIS A 259 -11.78 3.25 13.50
C HIS A 259 -11.35 1.91 12.89
N LEU A 260 -11.86 0.79 13.42
CA LEU A 260 -11.64 -0.55 12.84
C LEU A 260 -12.13 -0.62 11.39
N LEU A 261 -13.37 -0.19 11.15
CA LEU A 261 -13.96 -0.22 9.81
C LEU A 261 -13.19 0.68 8.83
N LYS A 262 -12.77 1.86 9.28
CA LYS A 262 -11.93 2.77 8.50
C LYS A 262 -10.57 2.16 8.16
N GLY A 263 -9.89 1.54 9.13
CA GLY A 263 -8.62 0.86 8.90
C GLY A 263 -8.73 -0.25 7.86
N ILE A 264 -9.79 -1.07 7.95
CA ILE A 264 -10.05 -2.12 6.95
C ILE A 264 -10.30 -1.52 5.55
N VAL A 265 -11.05 -0.41 5.45
CA VAL A 265 -11.27 0.30 4.18
C VAL A 265 -9.97 0.87 3.61
N GLU A 266 -9.11 1.48 4.42
CA GLU A 266 -7.83 2.03 3.94
C GLU A 266 -6.84 0.96 3.44
N THR A 267 -7.06 -0.29 3.81
CA THR A 267 -6.32 -1.43 3.24
C THR A 267 -6.95 -2.00 1.99
N GLU A 268 -8.01 -1.35 1.48
CA GLU A 268 -8.76 -1.57 0.23
C GLU A 268 -8.93 -3.04 -0.19
N GLY A 269 -9.02 -3.97 0.75
CA GLY A 269 -9.05 -5.37 0.37
C GLY A 269 -8.80 -6.39 1.47
N LEU A 270 -8.51 -5.97 2.71
CA LEU A 270 -8.55 -6.93 3.82
C LEU A 270 -9.97 -7.46 4.01
N THR A 271 -10.02 -8.67 4.59
CA THR A 271 -11.27 -9.36 4.87
C THR A 271 -12.19 -8.45 5.69
N PRO A 272 -13.51 -8.38 5.38
CA PRO A 272 -14.41 -7.49 6.09
C PRO A 272 -14.40 -7.75 7.60
N ALA A 273 -14.74 -6.72 8.38
CA ALA A 273 -14.91 -6.86 9.82
C ALA A 273 -15.95 -7.95 10.11
N LEU A 274 -15.76 -8.68 11.20
CA LEU A 274 -16.66 -9.74 11.61
C LEU A 274 -17.54 -9.25 12.74
N PHE A 275 -18.79 -9.69 12.76
CA PHE A 275 -19.69 -9.47 13.88
C PHE A 275 -20.48 -10.75 14.15
N TRP A 276 -20.54 -11.16 15.41
CA TRP A 276 -21.28 -12.35 15.82
C TRP A 276 -22.56 -11.96 16.52
N TRP A 277 -23.68 -12.51 16.07
CA TRP A 277 -24.97 -12.29 16.71
C TRP A 277 -25.87 -13.50 16.55
N GLN A 278 -26.46 -13.97 17.67
CA GLN A 278 -27.34 -15.14 17.72
C GLN A 278 -26.73 -16.40 17.06
N GLY A 279 -25.45 -16.67 17.34
CA GLY A 279 -24.73 -17.84 16.80
C GLY A 279 -24.41 -17.75 15.30
N ARG A 280 -24.67 -16.60 14.65
CA ARG A 280 -24.38 -16.37 13.24
C ARG A 280 -23.24 -15.37 13.08
N ARG A 281 -22.39 -15.62 12.08
CA ARG A 281 -21.30 -14.73 11.68
C ARG A 281 -21.76 -13.81 10.55
N TYR A 282 -21.54 -12.52 10.74
CA TYR A 282 -21.80 -11.48 9.76
C TYR A 282 -20.48 -10.84 9.34
N THR A 283 -20.37 -10.47 8.07
CA THR A 283 -19.34 -9.55 7.61
C THR A 283 -19.92 -8.14 7.57
N VAL A 284 -19.24 -7.18 8.20
CA VAL A 284 -19.60 -5.77 8.23
C VAL A 284 -18.68 -5.02 7.27
N GLU A 285 -19.27 -4.46 6.20
CA GLU A 285 -18.50 -3.70 5.20
C GLU A 285 -18.49 -2.21 5.52
N ARG A 286 -19.61 -1.71 6.05
CA ARG A 286 -19.82 -0.29 6.38
C ARG A 286 -20.72 -0.17 7.59
N ALA A 287 -20.53 0.92 8.34
CA ALA A 287 -21.42 1.33 9.40
C ALA A 287 -21.83 2.79 9.22
N ALA A 288 -23.00 3.14 9.70
CA ALA A 288 -23.47 4.52 9.79
C ALA A 288 -24.06 4.76 11.17
N GLU A 289 -23.92 5.97 11.69
CA GLU A 289 -24.62 6.36 12.92
C GLU A 289 -26.13 6.21 12.74
N TRP A 290 -26.80 5.81 13.82
CA TRP A 290 -28.23 5.62 13.84
C TRP A 290 -28.81 6.22 15.12
N SER A 291 -29.76 7.15 14.97
CA SER A 291 -30.50 7.73 16.08
C SER A 291 -31.95 8.04 15.66
N PRO A 292 -32.95 7.82 16.53
CA PRO A 292 -32.88 7.07 17.79
C PRO A 292 -32.74 5.55 17.54
N PHE A 293 -32.41 4.79 18.58
CA PHE A 293 -32.31 3.32 18.47
C PHE A 293 -33.65 2.72 17.99
N PRO A 294 -33.67 1.66 17.15
CA PRO A 294 -34.91 1.17 16.55
C PRO A 294 -35.98 0.80 17.60
N GLY A 295 -37.17 1.39 17.47
CA GLY A 295 -38.29 1.20 18.39
C GLY A 295 -38.20 1.99 19.70
N CYS A 296 -37.24 2.92 19.80
CA CYS A 296 -37.07 3.84 20.92
C CYS A 296 -37.31 5.28 20.46
N LYS A 297 -37.69 6.15 21.40
CA LYS A 297 -37.74 7.60 21.23
C LYS A 297 -36.38 8.21 21.54
N GLU A 298 -36.18 9.45 21.13
CA GLU A 298 -35.00 10.21 21.49
C GLU A 298 -34.95 10.42 23.02
N GLY A 299 -33.80 10.17 23.63
CA GLY A 299 -33.61 10.18 25.09
C GLY A 299 -33.90 8.86 25.82
N ASP A 300 -34.50 7.86 25.16
CA ASP A 300 -34.67 6.54 25.76
C ASP A 300 -33.31 5.88 26.04
N THR A 301 -33.17 5.26 27.20
CA THR A 301 -31.95 4.52 27.56
C THR A 301 -31.99 3.12 26.95
N VAL A 302 -30.93 2.79 26.19
CA VAL A 302 -30.73 1.46 25.59
C VAL A 302 -29.40 0.90 26.09
N GLU A 303 -29.44 -0.33 26.57
CA GLU A 303 -28.26 -1.04 27.08
C GLU A 303 -27.21 -1.24 25.98
N VAL A 304 -25.94 -1.01 26.32
CA VAL A 304 -24.80 -1.29 25.44
C VAL A 304 -24.79 -2.79 25.10
N GLY A 305 -24.45 -3.10 23.84
CA GLY A 305 -24.50 -4.46 23.30
C GLY A 305 -25.89 -4.89 22.82
N THR A 306 -26.95 -4.08 23.01
CA THR A 306 -28.26 -4.37 22.42
C THR A 306 -28.17 -4.38 20.89
N VAL A 307 -28.65 -5.46 20.26
CA VAL A 307 -28.67 -5.61 18.80
C VAL A 307 -30.11 -5.77 18.32
N LYS A 308 -30.49 -5.02 17.28
CA LYS A 308 -31.76 -5.20 16.55
C LYS A 308 -31.53 -5.39 15.06
N ARG A 309 -32.29 -6.30 14.46
CA ARG A 309 -32.34 -6.46 13.00
C ARG A 309 -33.35 -5.46 12.42
N VAL A 310 -32.92 -4.70 11.42
CA VAL A 310 -33.76 -3.76 10.67
C VAL A 310 -33.58 -4.05 9.18
N GLY A 311 -34.52 -4.81 8.61
CA GLY A 311 -34.39 -5.36 7.26
C GLY A 311 -33.12 -6.22 7.10
N PHE A 312 -32.26 -5.84 6.15
CA PHE A 312 -30.97 -6.50 5.91
C PHE A 312 -29.82 -5.99 6.78
N ALA A 313 -30.06 -5.02 7.66
CA ALA A 313 -29.04 -4.44 8.53
C ALA A 313 -29.17 -4.94 9.97
N LEU A 314 -28.06 -4.84 10.72
CA LEU A 314 -28.05 -4.93 12.17
C LEU A 314 -27.80 -3.54 12.74
N VAL A 315 -28.56 -3.13 13.76
CA VAL A 315 -28.30 -1.92 14.52
C VAL A 315 -27.83 -2.34 15.90
N VAL A 316 -26.63 -1.93 16.26
CA VAL A 316 -25.97 -2.29 17.52
C VAL A 316 -25.77 -1.05 18.36
N LYS A 317 -26.15 -1.11 19.64
CA LYS A 317 -25.89 -0.05 20.61
C LYS A 317 -24.48 -0.25 21.17
N PHE A 318 -23.63 0.74 21.01
CA PHE A 318 -22.31 0.81 21.63
C PHE A 318 -22.27 1.92 22.69
N GLU A 319 -21.20 1.98 23.46
CA GLU A 319 -20.87 3.20 24.19
C GLU A 319 -20.65 4.34 23.17
N GLY A 320 -21.21 5.53 23.41
CA GLY A 320 -21.12 6.67 22.48
C GLY A 320 -22.15 6.72 21.34
N GLY A 321 -23.02 5.71 21.17
CA GLY A 321 -24.14 5.77 20.21
C GLY A 321 -24.55 4.43 19.63
N ALA A 322 -25.44 4.43 18.64
CA ALA A 322 -25.80 3.22 17.90
C ALA A 322 -25.28 3.29 16.47
N LEU A 323 -24.85 2.14 15.96
CA LEU A 323 -24.37 1.98 14.60
C LEU A 323 -25.25 1.00 13.84
N ARG A 324 -25.65 1.38 12.63
CA ARG A 324 -26.27 0.48 11.65
C ARG A 324 -25.18 -0.13 10.77
N PHE A 325 -25.07 -1.46 10.82
CA PHE A 325 -24.18 -2.27 10.01
C PHE A 325 -24.83 -2.70 8.70
N ALA A 326 -24.14 -2.44 7.59
CA ALA A 326 -24.39 -3.10 6.31
C ALA A 326 -23.73 -4.48 6.37
N VAL A 327 -24.54 -5.53 6.59
CA VAL A 327 -24.05 -6.89 6.80
C VAL A 327 -24.31 -7.82 5.62
N ARG A 328 -23.42 -8.79 5.42
CA ARG A 328 -23.69 -10.00 4.61
C ARG A 328 -23.54 -11.24 5.50
N THR A 329 -24.41 -12.23 5.29
CA THR A 329 -24.26 -13.54 5.92
C THR A 329 -23.24 -14.35 5.13
N ARG A 330 -22.25 -14.92 5.81
CA ARG A 330 -21.41 -15.98 5.27
C ARG A 330 -21.87 -17.32 5.80
#